data_AF-A0A355AC62-F1
#
_entry.id   AF-A0A355AC62-F1
#
_cell.length_a   1.000
_cell.length_b   1.000
_cell.length_c   1.000
_cell.angle_alpha   90.00
_cell.angle_beta   90.00
_cell.angle_gamma   90.00
#
_symmetry.space_group_name_H-M   'P 1'
#
loop_
_entity.id
_entity.type
_entity.pdbx_description
1 polymer ?
#
loop_
_entity_poly.entity_id
_entity_poly.type
_entity_poly.pdbx_seq_one_letter_code
_entity_poly.pdbx_strand_id
1 'polypeptide(L)'
;TIDIVATVLASGTYLNSAKVSADETDNDLANNTATANTTPVAVADVSITKVVDNATPNVGTDVTFTLEVTNSGPSTATTVSVIDLLPDGYAYVSDTGSGDYISGTGVWTIGNLANGAAATIDIVATVLASGTYLNSATVSADETDNDLANNTDTADTNPVPVSDLSLVKTISDLNPTTGDVVTFTLTIHNDGPSNATGINVKDIVPDGFGNITNITNGGTLSGGNTVNWTNLSVANGADVIVTFNAEVLVTGTNTTTSYYNQAEITASDNVDPDSEFNVSFDTDDLADGNPDDDESIVDNIVINFLPVAVNDNVIVTEGSSNNQINVLLNNGNGADDFGRDGPSATAIVITTLPSNGSVTLNDNGTPNDPTDDYVVYTPNVSFVGNDSFTYTIEDSNGDTSTATVFIEVLVDTDGDNVADLYDLDDDNDGILDTVEGNGVTNSDGDAIPDSLDIDADNDGIPDNVEAQPTDTYIAPNNDDAATYLANNGVNSAYLGGLNPENTDGTDTPDYLDLDSDNDNVSDSIEAHDTNHNGMIDVTEASFLGTDADLDGLDDGYEGADVNDDFDVNDEIDSPKDDLPNTDGIDEVDYRDTDDDGDGILTFDEDLDGNGDPFNDDFDNDSQPNYLD
;
A
#
# COMPACT_ATOMS: atom_id res chain seq x y z
N THR A 1 82.21 28.34 -84.77
CA THR A 1 81.95 28.19 -83.32
C THR A 1 81.11 26.95 -83.15
N ILE A 2 81.45 26.10 -82.18
CA ILE A 2 80.65 24.95 -81.79
C ILE A 2 80.20 25.24 -80.35
N ASP A 3 78.90 25.30 -80.12
CA ASP A 3 78.34 25.46 -78.79
C ASP A 3 78.04 24.06 -78.23
N ILE A 4 78.63 23.75 -77.09
CA ILE A 4 78.43 22.48 -76.38
C ILE A 4 77.68 22.81 -75.09
N VAL A 5 76.47 22.25 -74.95
CA VAL A 5 75.70 22.29 -73.72
C VAL A 5 75.79 20.91 -73.07
N ALA A 6 76.18 20.86 -71.80
CA ALA A 6 76.31 19.62 -71.03
C ALA A 6 75.74 19.81 -69.63
N THR A 7 75.12 18.75 -69.09
CA THR A 7 74.69 18.71 -67.69
C THR A 7 75.90 18.48 -66.79
N VAL A 8 76.04 19.29 -65.74
CA VAL A 8 77.08 19.09 -64.72
C VAL A 8 76.65 17.89 -63.85
N LEU A 9 77.41 16.80 -63.90
CA LEU A 9 77.21 15.64 -63.04
C LEU A 9 77.79 15.91 -61.64
N ALA A 10 77.31 15.20 -60.61
CA ALA A 10 77.79 15.37 -59.24
C ALA A 10 79.24 14.93 -59.00
N SER A 11 79.79 14.09 -59.88
CA SER A 11 81.22 13.76 -59.90
C SER A 11 81.70 13.51 -61.33
N GLY A 12 82.98 13.79 -61.58
CA GLY A 12 83.61 13.57 -62.89
C GLY A 12 84.75 14.53 -63.18
N THR A 13 85.33 14.41 -64.38
CA THR A 13 86.32 15.37 -64.88
C THR A 13 85.60 16.47 -65.67
N TYR A 14 85.69 17.73 -65.22
CA TYR A 14 85.02 18.87 -65.85
C TYR A 14 85.90 19.65 -66.82
N LEU A 15 87.10 19.13 -67.09
CA LEU A 15 88.00 19.67 -68.12
C LEU A 15 87.49 19.26 -69.50
N ASN A 16 86.90 20.21 -70.23
CA ASN A 16 86.59 20.04 -71.63
C ASN A 16 87.80 20.42 -72.48
N SER A 17 88.19 19.58 -73.44
CA SER A 17 89.31 19.82 -74.35
C SER A 17 88.83 19.78 -75.79
N ALA A 18 89.02 20.88 -76.52
CA ALA A 18 88.78 20.94 -77.96
C ALA A 18 90.12 20.87 -78.70
N LYS A 19 90.18 20.07 -79.76
CA LYS A 19 91.34 19.96 -80.64
C LYS A 19 90.90 20.13 -82.09
N VAL A 20 91.65 20.92 -82.86
CA VAL A 20 91.47 21.05 -84.30
C VAL A 20 92.61 20.33 -85.03
N SER A 21 92.30 19.75 -86.20
CA SER A 21 93.26 19.14 -87.10
C SER A 21 92.87 19.42 -88.55
N ALA A 22 93.86 19.55 -89.43
CA ALA A 22 93.70 19.72 -90.87
C ALA A 22 94.65 18.77 -91.63
N ASP A 23 94.38 18.52 -92.91
CA ASP A 23 95.19 17.64 -93.76
C ASP A 23 96.44 18.37 -94.32
N GLU A 24 96.42 19.71 -94.34
CA GLU A 24 97.53 20.57 -94.71
C GLU A 24 98.56 20.74 -93.57
N THR A 25 99.82 21.04 -93.91
CA THR A 25 100.89 21.23 -92.92
C THR A 25 100.61 22.45 -92.04
N ASP A 26 100.34 22.19 -90.76
CA ASP A 26 100.26 23.20 -89.73
C ASP A 26 101.64 23.45 -89.10
N ASN A 27 102.10 24.69 -89.17
CA ASN A 27 103.41 25.11 -88.68
C ASN A 27 103.41 25.49 -87.19
N ASP A 28 102.24 25.58 -86.54
CA ASP A 28 102.10 25.92 -85.12
C ASP A 28 101.09 25.00 -84.42
N LEU A 29 101.56 23.80 -84.07
CA LEU A 29 100.74 22.80 -83.39
C LEU A 29 100.36 23.18 -81.96
N ALA A 30 100.96 24.22 -81.37
CA ALA A 30 100.74 24.58 -79.97
C ALA A 30 99.38 25.29 -79.76
N ASN A 31 98.82 25.91 -80.80
CA ASN A 31 97.54 26.61 -80.73
C ASN A 31 96.32 25.72 -81.06
N ASN A 32 96.56 24.45 -81.41
CA ASN A 32 95.51 23.52 -81.85
C ASN A 32 94.68 22.91 -80.72
N THR A 33 94.97 23.27 -79.46
CA THR A 33 94.24 22.76 -78.30
C THR A 33 93.77 23.92 -77.42
N ALA A 34 92.50 23.90 -77.05
CA ALA A 34 91.93 24.78 -76.04
C ALA A 34 91.25 23.95 -74.97
N THR A 35 91.34 24.39 -73.72
CA THR A 35 90.64 23.74 -72.60
C THR A 35 89.76 24.75 -71.86
N ALA A 36 88.66 24.27 -71.32
CA ALA A 36 87.79 25.00 -70.41
C ALA A 36 87.48 24.09 -69.23
N ASN A 37 87.46 24.65 -68.02
CA ASN A 37 87.12 23.92 -66.81
C ASN A 37 85.97 24.63 -66.08
N THR A 38 85.14 23.87 -65.38
CA THR A 38 84.12 24.40 -64.48
C THR A 38 84.28 23.75 -63.10
N THR A 39 83.93 24.47 -62.04
CA THR A 39 83.90 23.93 -60.68
C THR A 39 82.44 23.63 -60.35
N PRO A 40 82.04 22.35 -60.25
CA PRO A 40 80.68 22.01 -59.84
C PRO A 40 80.42 22.49 -58.40
N VAL A 41 79.20 22.94 -58.13
CA VAL A 41 78.70 23.17 -56.77
C VAL A 41 77.75 22.02 -56.47
N ALA A 42 77.93 21.37 -55.32
CA ALA A 42 77.03 20.30 -54.90
C ALA A 42 75.63 20.87 -54.63
N VAL A 43 74.63 20.23 -55.22
CA VAL A 43 73.21 20.50 -54.99
C VAL A 43 72.54 19.18 -54.62
N ALA A 44 71.63 19.25 -53.66
CA ALA A 44 70.77 18.16 -53.21
C ALA A 44 69.30 18.56 -53.43
N ASP A 45 68.39 17.61 -53.24
CA ASP A 45 66.94 17.82 -53.28
C ASP A 45 66.38 16.86 -52.23
N VAL A 46 66.19 17.37 -51.02
CA VAL A 46 65.74 16.58 -49.86
C VAL A 46 64.26 16.82 -49.63
N SER A 47 63.47 15.77 -49.83
CA SER A 47 62.03 15.81 -49.57
C SER A 47 61.66 15.00 -48.34
N ILE A 48 60.53 15.33 -47.74
CA ILE A 48 59.96 14.59 -46.62
C ILE A 48 58.50 14.23 -46.89
N THR A 49 58.11 13.02 -46.48
CA THR A 49 56.71 12.63 -46.34
C THR A 49 56.43 12.30 -44.89
N LYS A 50 55.21 12.61 -44.43
CA LYS A 50 54.74 12.34 -43.07
C LYS A 50 53.33 11.78 -43.11
N VAL A 51 53.13 10.63 -42.45
CA VAL A 51 51.81 10.02 -42.30
C VAL A 51 51.56 9.65 -40.84
N VAL A 52 50.28 9.54 -40.48
CA VAL A 52 49.83 8.95 -39.21
C VAL A 52 49.05 7.68 -39.52
N ASP A 53 49.21 6.65 -38.70
CA ASP A 53 48.52 5.37 -38.85
C ASP A 53 47.00 5.45 -38.58
N ASN A 54 46.57 6.32 -37.67
CA ASN A 54 45.18 6.59 -37.35
C ASN A 54 44.90 8.10 -37.25
N ALA A 55 44.11 8.63 -38.20
CA ALA A 55 43.74 10.05 -38.23
C ALA A 55 42.55 10.40 -37.30
N THR A 56 41.82 9.42 -36.77
CA THR A 56 40.71 9.62 -35.81
C THR A 56 40.86 8.68 -34.60
N PRO A 57 41.95 8.83 -33.83
CA PRO A 57 42.22 7.97 -32.68
C PRO A 57 41.29 8.29 -31.51
N ASN A 58 41.03 7.29 -30.68
CA ASN A 58 40.40 7.53 -29.38
C ASN A 58 41.41 8.21 -28.45
N VAL A 59 40.97 9.18 -27.66
CA VAL A 59 41.81 9.81 -26.64
C VAL A 59 42.38 8.73 -25.70
N GLY A 60 43.66 8.85 -25.35
CA GLY A 60 44.37 7.89 -24.50
C GLY A 60 45.01 6.73 -25.27
N THR A 61 44.72 6.57 -26.57
CA THR A 61 45.39 5.58 -27.43
C THR A 61 46.67 6.13 -28.06
N ASP A 62 47.58 5.23 -28.43
CA ASP A 62 48.80 5.56 -29.15
C ASP A 62 48.56 5.65 -30.67
N VAL A 63 49.19 6.64 -31.31
CA VAL A 63 49.32 6.76 -32.76
C VAL A 63 50.79 6.75 -33.17
N THR A 64 51.05 6.30 -34.38
CA THR A 64 52.39 6.24 -34.97
C THR A 64 52.51 7.23 -36.12
N PHE A 65 53.44 8.17 -36.00
CA PHE A 65 53.87 9.03 -37.10
C PHE A 65 55.06 8.41 -37.82
N THR A 66 54.92 8.13 -39.12
CA THR A 66 56.02 7.65 -39.97
C THR A 66 56.52 8.80 -40.84
N LEU A 67 57.82 9.11 -40.73
CA LEU A 67 58.50 10.11 -41.54
C LEU A 67 59.48 9.42 -42.48
N GLU A 68 59.45 9.76 -43.76
CA GLU A 68 60.42 9.29 -44.75
C GLU A 68 61.10 10.48 -45.43
N VAL A 69 62.43 10.56 -45.32
CA VAL A 69 63.26 11.58 -45.97
C VAL A 69 64.00 10.97 -47.14
N THR A 70 63.87 11.56 -48.32
CA THR A 70 64.55 11.09 -49.54
C THR A 70 65.43 12.18 -50.12
N ASN A 71 66.63 11.83 -50.61
CA ASN A 71 67.44 12.75 -51.42
C ASN A 71 67.33 12.39 -52.91
N SER A 72 66.56 13.17 -53.67
CA SER A 72 66.39 13.01 -55.13
C SER A 72 67.40 13.84 -55.95
N GLY A 73 68.27 14.59 -55.26
CA GLY A 73 69.25 15.46 -55.89
C GLY A 73 70.44 14.71 -56.49
N PRO A 74 71.19 15.34 -57.40
CA PRO A 74 72.31 14.68 -58.06
C PRO A 74 73.47 14.35 -57.11
N SER A 75 73.63 15.10 -56.00
CA SER A 75 74.74 14.96 -55.03
C SER A 75 74.28 14.34 -53.70
N THR A 76 75.23 13.88 -52.88
CA THR A 76 74.94 13.48 -51.48
C THR A 76 74.55 14.72 -50.67
N ALA A 77 73.46 14.64 -49.90
CA ALA A 77 73.08 15.64 -48.92
C ALA A 77 73.84 15.39 -47.61
N THR A 78 74.39 16.42 -46.98
CA THR A 78 75.16 16.34 -45.74
C THR A 78 74.49 17.12 -44.63
N THR A 79 74.76 16.70 -43.39
CA THR A 79 74.14 17.27 -42.17
C THR A 79 72.60 17.28 -42.23
N VAL A 80 72.02 16.26 -42.86
CA VAL A 80 70.57 16.11 -43.00
C VAL A 80 69.95 15.95 -41.62
N SER A 81 68.96 16.79 -41.34
CA SER A 81 68.19 16.75 -40.09
C SER A 81 66.74 17.12 -40.32
N VAL A 82 65.86 16.56 -39.49
CA VAL A 82 64.44 16.89 -39.46
C VAL A 82 64.09 17.54 -38.13
N ILE A 83 63.21 18.53 -38.16
CA ILE A 83 62.55 19.07 -36.97
C ILE A 83 61.07 18.66 -37.03
N ASP A 84 60.67 17.80 -36.10
CA ASP A 84 59.31 17.30 -35.85
C ASP A 84 59.08 17.26 -34.33
N LEU A 85 58.65 18.40 -33.79
CA LEU A 85 58.28 18.52 -32.37
C LEU A 85 56.81 18.16 -32.23
N LEU A 86 56.53 17.09 -31.50
CA LEU A 86 55.16 16.69 -31.20
C LEU A 86 54.37 17.86 -30.58
N PRO A 87 53.20 18.20 -31.14
CA PRO A 87 52.29 19.15 -30.53
C PRO A 87 51.85 18.76 -29.11
N ASP A 88 51.31 19.71 -28.35
CA ASP A 88 50.85 19.51 -26.97
C ASP A 88 49.60 18.61 -26.85
N GLY A 89 48.95 18.27 -27.97
CA GLY A 89 47.92 17.24 -28.04
C GLY A 89 48.45 15.80 -27.97
N TYR A 90 49.78 15.61 -27.91
CA TYR A 90 50.40 14.28 -27.83
C TYR A 90 51.40 14.18 -26.67
N ALA A 91 51.50 13.00 -26.07
CA ALA A 91 52.58 12.63 -25.18
C ALA A 91 53.50 11.61 -25.86
N TYR A 92 54.80 11.91 -25.93
CA TYR A 92 55.78 11.01 -26.53
C TYR A 92 55.88 9.68 -25.78
N VAL A 93 55.86 8.57 -26.52
CA VAL A 93 56.02 7.20 -25.99
C VAL A 93 57.37 6.60 -26.39
N SER A 94 57.64 6.53 -27.70
CA SER A 94 58.88 5.92 -28.22
C SER A 94 59.18 6.35 -29.65
N ASP A 95 60.38 6.04 -30.14
CA ASP A 95 60.75 6.15 -31.56
C ASP A 95 61.70 5.03 -32.01
N THR A 96 61.80 4.83 -33.33
CA THR A 96 62.73 3.86 -33.94
C THR A 96 64.11 4.45 -34.31
N GLY A 97 64.35 5.73 -33.99
CA GLY A 97 65.57 6.48 -34.31
C GLY A 97 66.79 6.11 -33.49
N SER A 98 66.68 5.19 -32.53
CA SER A 98 67.82 4.63 -31.78
C SER A 98 68.71 5.68 -31.08
N GLY A 99 68.10 6.80 -30.65
CA GLY A 99 68.78 7.92 -29.98
C GLY A 99 69.11 9.11 -30.87
N ASP A 100 68.84 9.02 -32.18
CA ASP A 100 69.02 10.12 -33.13
C ASP A 100 67.86 11.14 -33.09
N TYR A 101 66.73 10.78 -32.48
CA TYR A 101 65.59 11.66 -32.21
C TYR A 101 65.61 12.19 -30.76
N ILE A 102 65.36 13.49 -30.60
CA ILE A 102 65.27 14.16 -29.29
C ILE A 102 63.85 14.71 -29.13
N SER A 103 62.99 13.99 -28.40
CA SER A 103 61.56 14.32 -28.26
C SER A 103 61.27 15.72 -27.72
N GLY A 104 62.11 16.26 -26.83
CA GLY A 104 61.94 17.61 -26.28
C GLY A 104 62.22 18.75 -27.27
N THR A 105 62.91 18.49 -28.39
CA THR A 105 63.19 19.49 -29.44
C THR A 105 62.66 19.07 -30.82
N GLY A 106 62.20 17.83 -30.95
CA GLY A 106 61.76 17.24 -32.21
C GLY A 106 62.87 16.96 -33.22
N VAL A 107 64.14 17.05 -32.82
CA VAL A 107 65.26 16.97 -33.77
C VAL A 107 65.59 15.51 -34.04
N TRP A 108 65.52 15.08 -35.30
CA TRP A 108 66.03 13.80 -35.80
C TRP A 108 67.27 14.03 -36.67
N THR A 109 68.41 13.46 -36.27
CA THR A 109 69.68 13.60 -37.02
C THR A 109 69.91 12.40 -37.94
N ILE A 110 69.96 12.63 -39.27
CA ILE A 110 70.21 11.58 -40.27
C ILE A 110 71.69 11.55 -40.69
N GLY A 111 72.34 12.71 -40.74
CA GLY A 111 73.74 12.82 -41.18
C GLY A 111 73.86 12.92 -42.69
N ASN A 112 74.50 11.96 -43.35
CA ASN A 112 74.70 12.02 -44.80
C ASN A 112 73.69 11.12 -45.53
N LEU A 113 72.96 11.68 -46.49
CA LEU A 113 71.99 10.95 -47.31
C LEU A 113 72.44 10.94 -48.78
N ALA A 114 72.85 9.77 -49.26
CA ALA A 114 73.30 9.59 -50.63
C ALA A 114 72.18 9.87 -51.64
N ASN A 115 72.55 10.22 -52.89
CA ASN A 115 71.58 10.35 -53.99
C ASN A 115 70.76 9.06 -54.15
N GLY A 116 69.44 9.19 -54.13
CA GLY A 116 68.47 8.11 -54.25
C GLY A 116 68.29 7.29 -52.98
N ALA A 117 68.93 7.66 -51.86
CA ALA A 117 68.72 7.01 -50.57
C ALA A 117 67.55 7.66 -49.81
N ALA A 118 66.93 6.84 -48.95
CA ALA A 118 65.89 7.27 -48.02
C ALA A 118 66.25 6.87 -46.58
N ALA A 119 65.76 7.63 -45.62
CA ALA A 119 65.80 7.33 -44.20
C ALA A 119 64.38 7.42 -43.63
N THR A 120 64.05 6.55 -42.66
CA THR A 120 62.71 6.49 -42.06
C THR A 120 62.81 6.48 -40.54
N ILE A 121 61.84 7.11 -39.87
CA ILE A 121 61.62 6.99 -38.43
C ILE A 121 60.12 6.86 -38.15
N ASP A 122 59.79 6.02 -37.17
CA ASP A 122 58.47 5.93 -36.57
C ASP A 122 58.52 6.57 -35.19
N ILE A 123 57.57 7.47 -34.91
CA ILE A 123 57.41 8.16 -33.63
C ILE A 123 56.04 7.79 -33.06
N VAL A 124 56.02 7.08 -31.94
CA VAL A 124 54.81 6.66 -31.23
C VAL A 124 54.47 7.70 -30.16
N ALA A 125 53.23 8.16 -30.14
CA ALA A 125 52.75 9.12 -29.15
C ALA A 125 51.31 8.83 -28.72
N THR A 126 51.04 8.97 -27.42
CA THR A 126 49.69 8.89 -26.85
C THR A 126 48.91 10.16 -27.14
N VAL A 127 47.68 10.04 -27.60
CA VAL A 127 46.78 11.16 -27.90
C VAL A 127 46.15 11.67 -26.61
N LEU A 128 46.33 12.97 -26.31
CA LEU A 128 45.78 13.60 -25.12
C LEU A 128 44.38 14.17 -25.38
N ALA A 129 43.61 14.41 -24.32
CA ALA A 129 42.22 14.90 -24.43
C ALA A 129 42.09 16.33 -24.96
N SER A 130 43.17 17.11 -24.86
CA SER A 130 43.19 18.50 -25.30
C SER A 130 44.57 18.88 -25.80
N GLY A 131 44.63 19.73 -26.82
CA GLY A 131 45.86 20.29 -27.36
C GLY A 131 45.70 20.59 -28.84
N THR A 132 46.81 20.92 -29.47
CA THR A 132 46.92 21.02 -30.93
C THR A 132 47.33 19.66 -31.49
N TYR A 133 46.77 19.26 -32.64
CA TYR A 133 46.99 17.92 -33.22
C TYR A 133 47.72 17.93 -34.58
N LEU A 134 47.84 19.09 -35.22
CA LEU A 134 48.57 19.23 -36.47
C LEU A 134 50.08 19.11 -36.22
N ASN A 135 50.65 17.96 -36.54
CA ASN A 135 52.08 17.72 -36.43
C ASN A 135 52.79 18.05 -37.76
N SER A 136 53.86 18.84 -37.70
CA SER A 136 54.61 19.34 -38.87
C SER A 136 56.06 18.93 -38.77
N ALA A 137 56.58 18.33 -39.85
CA ALA A 137 57.99 17.95 -39.97
C ALA A 137 58.67 18.77 -41.08
N THR A 138 59.87 19.29 -40.82
CA THR A 138 60.67 20.03 -41.81
C THR A 138 62.07 19.46 -41.91
N VAL A 139 62.50 19.11 -43.12
CA VAL A 139 63.86 18.60 -43.42
C VAL A 139 64.79 19.70 -43.91
N SER A 140 66.07 19.63 -43.53
CA SER A 140 67.13 20.52 -44.00
C SER A 140 68.44 19.76 -44.25
N ALA A 141 69.30 20.32 -45.10
CA ALA A 141 70.65 19.82 -45.42
C ALA A 141 71.59 21.01 -45.73
N ASP A 142 72.91 20.77 -45.81
CA ASP A 142 73.91 21.81 -46.08
C ASP A 142 73.97 22.24 -47.56
N GLU A 143 73.73 21.31 -48.49
CA GLU A 143 73.72 21.58 -49.92
C GLU A 143 72.51 22.42 -50.33
N THR A 144 72.67 23.23 -51.39
CA THR A 144 71.55 24.03 -51.90
C THR A 144 70.46 23.13 -52.48
N ASP A 145 69.29 23.22 -51.89
CA ASP A 145 68.04 22.66 -52.38
C ASP A 145 67.28 23.70 -53.21
N ASN A 146 66.88 23.33 -54.43
CA ASN A 146 66.16 24.23 -55.34
C ASN A 146 64.64 24.06 -55.28
N ASP A 147 64.13 23.03 -54.59
CA ASP A 147 62.71 22.75 -54.43
C ASP A 147 62.29 22.71 -52.96
N LEU A 148 62.35 23.86 -52.30
CA LEU A 148 61.99 24.00 -50.88
C LEU A 148 60.52 23.66 -50.54
N ALA A 149 59.66 23.46 -51.56
CA ALA A 149 58.25 23.16 -51.36
C ALA A 149 58.01 21.73 -50.86
N ASN A 150 58.97 20.82 -51.06
CA ASN A 150 58.88 19.41 -50.67
C ASN A 150 59.58 19.10 -49.32
N ASN A 151 60.17 20.12 -48.68
CA ASN A 151 60.95 20.00 -47.46
C ASN A 151 60.09 20.10 -46.18
N THR A 152 58.77 20.18 -46.30
CA THR A 152 57.85 20.20 -45.16
C THR A 152 56.61 19.40 -45.48
N ASP A 153 56.18 18.57 -44.52
CA ASP A 153 54.94 17.82 -44.60
C ASP A 153 54.25 17.78 -43.24
N THR A 154 52.93 17.57 -43.23
CA THR A 154 52.10 17.61 -42.02
C THR A 154 51.19 16.40 -41.93
N ALA A 155 50.99 15.87 -40.72
CA ALA A 155 49.94 14.91 -40.42
C ALA A 155 49.11 15.42 -39.24
N ASP A 156 47.79 15.27 -39.34
CA ASP A 156 46.84 15.76 -38.34
C ASP A 156 45.96 14.61 -37.86
N THR A 157 45.53 14.69 -36.60
CA THR A 157 44.53 13.77 -36.05
C THR A 157 43.32 14.57 -35.57
N ASN A 158 42.15 13.95 -35.63
CA ASN A 158 40.92 14.46 -35.04
C ASN A 158 40.45 13.47 -33.97
N PRO A 159 40.96 13.59 -32.72
CA PRO A 159 40.69 12.61 -31.68
C PRO A 159 39.21 12.52 -31.31
N VAL A 160 38.77 11.30 -30.99
CA VAL A 160 37.43 11.00 -30.48
C VAL A 160 37.51 10.96 -28.95
N PRO A 161 36.76 11.82 -28.22
CA PRO A 161 36.72 11.79 -26.77
C PRO A 161 36.25 10.44 -26.23
N VAL A 162 36.89 10.00 -25.15
CA VAL A 162 36.55 8.79 -24.39
C VAL A 162 36.28 9.17 -22.95
N SER A 163 35.15 8.71 -22.42
CA SER A 163 34.83 8.70 -20.99
C SER A 163 34.81 7.25 -20.49
N ASP A 164 34.73 7.08 -19.18
CA ASP A 164 34.58 5.79 -18.50
C ASP A 164 33.69 6.13 -17.30
N LEU A 165 32.39 5.84 -17.44
CA LEU A 165 31.34 6.32 -16.53
C LEU A 165 30.82 5.20 -15.64
N SER A 166 30.86 5.43 -14.33
CA SER A 166 30.22 4.54 -13.36
C SER A 166 29.10 5.20 -12.57
N LEU A 167 28.17 4.39 -12.10
CA LEU A 167 26.96 4.75 -11.39
C LEU A 167 26.90 4.01 -10.05
N VAL A 168 26.77 4.76 -8.96
CA VAL A 168 26.51 4.19 -7.62
C VAL A 168 25.21 4.73 -7.08
N LYS A 169 24.31 3.83 -6.69
CA LYS A 169 23.01 4.14 -6.11
C LYS A 169 22.93 3.74 -4.64
N THR A 170 22.39 4.64 -3.82
CA THR A 170 22.11 4.38 -2.41
C THR A 170 20.73 4.91 -2.00
N ILE A 171 20.21 4.40 -0.89
CA ILE A 171 19.00 4.88 -0.23
C ILE A 171 19.36 5.36 1.18
N SER A 172 18.64 6.36 1.70
CA SER A 172 18.88 6.89 3.05
C SER A 172 18.52 5.93 4.18
N ASP A 173 17.61 4.98 3.93
CA ASP A 173 17.16 3.96 4.88
C ASP A 173 16.77 2.67 4.13
N LEU A 174 17.31 1.53 4.58
CA LEU A 174 17.01 0.21 4.03
C LEU A 174 15.81 -0.45 4.71
N ASN A 175 15.38 0.04 5.87
CA ASN A 175 14.24 -0.49 6.62
C ASN A 175 13.18 0.58 6.94
N PRO A 176 12.70 1.33 5.93
CA PRO A 176 11.78 2.44 6.21
C PRO A 176 10.39 1.94 6.58
N THR A 177 9.66 2.75 7.35
CA THR A 177 8.27 2.48 7.73
C THR A 177 7.33 3.15 6.72
N THR A 178 6.15 2.58 6.49
CA THR A 178 5.14 3.22 5.64
C THR A 178 4.84 4.65 6.08
N GLY A 179 4.81 5.60 5.14
CA GLY A 179 4.68 7.03 5.38
C GLY A 179 6.01 7.78 5.51
N ASP A 180 7.14 7.08 5.68
CA ASP A 180 8.46 7.70 5.67
C ASP A 180 8.79 8.28 4.29
N VAL A 181 9.66 9.30 4.29
CA VAL A 181 10.24 9.83 3.05
C VAL A 181 11.71 9.46 3.01
N VAL A 182 12.08 8.63 2.04
CA VAL A 182 13.46 8.22 1.78
C VAL A 182 14.08 9.05 0.66
N THR A 183 15.40 9.24 0.71
CA THR A 183 16.16 9.87 -0.37
C THR A 183 16.98 8.83 -1.11
N PHE A 184 16.75 8.71 -2.41
CA PHE A 184 17.64 7.98 -3.31
C PHE A 184 18.75 8.92 -3.80
N THR A 185 19.99 8.45 -3.74
CA THR A 185 21.18 9.18 -4.20
C THR A 185 21.88 8.37 -5.28
N LEU A 186 22.12 8.99 -6.42
CA LEU A 186 22.87 8.42 -7.54
C LEU A 186 24.14 9.26 -7.73
N THR A 187 25.29 8.61 -7.75
CA THR A 187 26.59 9.22 -7.97
C THR A 187 27.12 8.73 -9.31
N ILE A 188 27.32 9.65 -10.25
CA ILE A 188 27.93 9.39 -11.56
C ILE A 188 29.39 9.82 -11.47
N HIS A 189 30.31 8.88 -11.71
CA HIS A 189 31.75 9.14 -11.77
C HIS A 189 32.23 9.13 -13.22
N ASN A 190 33.38 9.75 -13.51
CA ASN A 190 34.05 9.65 -14.81
C ASN A 190 35.56 9.41 -14.60
N ASP A 191 36.01 8.17 -14.76
CA ASP A 191 37.43 7.78 -14.68
C ASP A 191 38.16 7.96 -16.02
N GLY A 192 37.42 8.31 -17.07
CA GLY A 192 37.93 8.40 -18.44
C GLY A 192 38.84 9.60 -18.69
N PRO A 193 39.65 9.56 -19.77
CA PRO A 193 40.63 10.61 -20.04
C PRO A 193 40.00 11.93 -20.49
N SER A 194 38.74 11.95 -20.93
CA SER A 194 38.02 13.14 -21.40
C SER A 194 36.85 13.51 -20.50
N ASN A 195 36.43 14.77 -20.51
CA ASN A 195 35.16 15.17 -19.90
C ASN A 195 34.00 14.50 -20.64
N ALA A 196 33.02 14.00 -19.90
CA ALA A 196 31.80 13.40 -20.44
C ALA A 196 30.66 14.42 -20.53
N THR A 197 29.90 14.39 -21.63
CA THR A 197 28.73 15.25 -21.86
C THR A 197 27.58 14.44 -22.43
N GLY A 198 26.37 15.02 -22.47
CA GLY A 198 25.21 14.35 -23.05
C GLY A 198 24.72 13.16 -22.22
N ILE A 199 25.12 13.08 -20.94
CA ILE A 199 24.82 11.94 -20.08
C ILE A 199 23.32 11.96 -19.75
N ASN A 200 22.64 10.84 -19.99
CA ASN A 200 21.25 10.64 -19.59
C ASN A 200 21.17 9.51 -18.57
N VAL A 201 20.49 9.74 -17.44
CA VAL A 201 20.31 8.73 -16.38
C VAL A 201 18.82 8.47 -16.19
N LYS A 202 18.46 7.20 -16.03
CA LYS A 202 17.07 6.78 -15.81
C LYS A 202 16.99 5.92 -14.54
N ASP A 203 15.97 6.18 -13.74
CA ASP A 203 15.67 5.46 -12.49
C ASP A 203 14.20 5.07 -12.47
N ILE A 204 13.89 3.78 -12.28
CA ILE A 204 12.52 3.27 -12.24
C ILE A 204 12.17 2.91 -10.80
N VAL A 205 11.42 3.79 -10.15
CA VAL A 205 11.03 3.63 -8.76
C VAL A 205 9.97 2.52 -8.64
N PRO A 206 10.17 1.53 -7.74
CA PRO A 206 9.23 0.43 -7.54
C PRO A 206 7.94 0.90 -6.86
N ASP A 207 6.86 0.13 -6.99
CA ASP A 207 5.50 0.49 -6.58
C ASP A 207 5.27 0.59 -5.06
N GLY A 208 6.23 0.17 -4.24
CA GLY A 208 6.26 0.43 -2.79
C GLY A 208 6.59 1.89 -2.43
N PHE A 209 6.97 2.71 -3.42
CA PHE A 209 7.33 4.11 -3.23
C PHE A 209 6.55 5.00 -4.20
N GLY A 210 6.22 6.21 -3.76
CA GLY A 210 5.46 7.17 -4.53
C GLY A 210 5.76 8.62 -4.13
N ASN A 211 4.86 9.53 -4.51
CA ASN A 211 4.96 10.96 -4.20
C ASN A 211 6.37 11.54 -4.40
N ILE A 212 6.97 11.20 -5.55
CA ILE A 212 8.35 11.52 -5.87
C ILE A 212 8.53 13.03 -5.94
N THR A 213 9.47 13.56 -5.14
CA THR A 213 9.71 15.00 -4.99
C THR A 213 11.20 15.32 -4.89
N ASN A 214 11.54 16.61 -4.82
CA ASN A 214 12.91 17.10 -4.59
C ASN A 214 13.96 16.53 -5.56
N ILE A 215 13.59 16.35 -6.83
CA ILE A 215 14.49 15.85 -7.87
C ILE A 215 15.54 16.92 -8.18
N THR A 216 16.82 16.63 -7.93
CA THR A 216 17.91 17.59 -8.13
C THR A 216 18.43 17.60 -9.58
N ASN A 217 19.30 18.56 -9.88
CA ASN A 217 20.00 18.67 -11.18
C ASN A 217 19.07 18.71 -12.41
N GLY A 218 17.86 19.22 -12.23
CA GLY A 218 16.88 19.37 -13.32
C GLY A 218 16.26 18.07 -13.80
N GLY A 219 16.36 16.98 -13.03
CA GLY A 219 15.68 15.73 -13.35
C GLY A 219 14.16 15.89 -13.42
N THR A 220 13.52 15.02 -14.18
CA THR A 220 12.08 15.08 -14.47
C THR A 220 11.41 13.74 -14.21
N LEU A 221 10.21 13.79 -13.64
CA LEU A 221 9.38 12.61 -13.42
C LEU A 221 8.55 12.34 -14.68
N SER A 222 8.62 11.10 -15.19
CA SER A 222 7.83 10.59 -16.32
C SER A 222 7.02 9.38 -15.87
N GLY A 223 5.80 9.22 -16.39
CA GLY A 223 4.95 8.05 -16.10
C GLY A 223 4.49 7.89 -14.64
N GLY A 224 4.85 8.83 -13.75
CA GLY A 224 4.52 8.79 -12.31
C GLY A 224 5.55 8.08 -11.43
N ASN A 225 6.46 7.28 -12.00
CA ASN A 225 7.44 6.49 -11.23
C ASN A 225 8.85 6.44 -11.85
N THR A 226 9.10 7.07 -13.01
CA THR A 226 10.42 7.04 -13.65
C THR A 226 11.08 8.41 -13.58
N VAL A 227 12.22 8.52 -12.92
CA VAL A 227 13.00 9.77 -12.85
C VAL A 227 14.06 9.76 -13.95
N ASN A 228 14.11 10.83 -14.75
CA ASN A 228 15.04 10.97 -15.87
C ASN A 228 15.87 12.25 -15.71
N TRP A 229 17.19 12.13 -15.81
CA TRP A 229 18.10 13.25 -15.98
C TRP A 229 18.65 13.24 -17.40
N THR A 230 18.75 14.41 -18.01
CA THR A 230 19.22 14.53 -19.40
C THR A 230 20.27 15.60 -19.55
N ASN A 231 21.22 15.38 -20.46
CA ASN A 231 22.29 16.32 -20.78
C ASN A 231 23.16 16.69 -19.55
N LEU A 232 23.45 15.73 -18.68
CA LEU A 232 24.42 15.91 -17.61
C LEU A 232 25.85 15.95 -18.20
N SER A 233 26.78 16.51 -17.43
CA SER A 233 28.20 16.58 -17.77
C SER A 233 29.06 16.30 -16.55
N VAL A 234 30.05 15.43 -16.70
CA VAL A 234 30.97 15.03 -15.63
C VAL A 234 32.39 15.29 -16.11
N ALA A 235 33.15 16.10 -15.37
CA ALA A 235 34.56 16.34 -15.70
C ALA A 235 35.39 15.07 -15.46
N ASN A 236 36.51 14.91 -16.16
CA ASN A 236 37.48 13.83 -15.89
C ASN A 236 37.88 13.84 -14.39
N GLY A 237 37.73 12.68 -13.75
CA GLY A 237 38.06 12.42 -12.35
C GLY A 237 37.12 13.05 -11.33
N ALA A 238 35.89 13.40 -11.73
CA ALA A 238 34.91 14.09 -10.88
C ALA A 238 33.61 13.30 -10.74
N ASP A 239 32.84 13.66 -9.71
CA ASP A 239 31.49 13.13 -9.47
C ASP A 239 30.42 14.17 -9.82
N VAL A 240 29.28 13.67 -10.31
CA VAL A 240 28.00 14.38 -10.25
C VAL A 240 27.03 13.57 -9.43
N ILE A 241 26.45 14.20 -8.40
CA ILE A 241 25.47 13.58 -7.53
C ILE A 241 24.08 14.11 -7.88
N VAL A 242 23.15 13.19 -8.13
CA VAL A 242 21.72 13.49 -8.29
C VAL A 242 20.89 12.75 -7.25
N THR A 243 19.80 13.37 -6.82
CA THR A 243 18.94 12.82 -5.77
C THR A 243 17.47 13.05 -6.07
N PHE A 244 16.61 12.23 -5.47
CA PHE A 244 15.19 12.48 -5.36
C PHE A 244 14.64 11.86 -4.07
N ASN A 245 13.54 12.41 -3.58
CA ASN A 245 12.80 11.87 -2.46
C ASN A 245 11.63 11.03 -2.95
N ALA A 246 11.29 9.97 -2.23
CA ALA A 246 10.08 9.19 -2.43
C ALA A 246 9.44 8.83 -1.08
N GLU A 247 8.12 8.88 -1.02
CA GLU A 247 7.33 8.45 0.13
C GLU A 247 7.09 6.94 0.07
N VAL A 248 7.25 6.25 1.19
CA VAL A 248 6.96 4.82 1.33
C VAL A 248 5.46 4.62 1.44
N LEU A 249 4.86 3.89 0.50
CA LEU A 249 3.40 3.79 0.40
C LEU A 249 2.84 2.68 1.29
N VAL A 250 1.71 2.95 1.94
CA VAL A 250 0.89 1.95 2.67
C VAL A 250 0.27 0.90 1.73
N THR A 251 0.18 1.20 0.43
CA THR A 251 -0.40 0.31 -0.58
C THR A 251 0.51 0.24 -1.81
N GLY A 252 0.76 -0.97 -2.29
CA GLY A 252 1.43 -1.29 -3.54
C GLY A 252 0.75 -2.48 -4.23
N THR A 253 0.99 -2.69 -5.52
CA THR A 253 0.44 -3.85 -6.25
C THR A 253 1.17 -5.15 -5.93
N ASN A 254 2.43 -5.05 -5.54
CA ASN A 254 3.19 -6.17 -5.00
C ASN A 254 2.76 -6.49 -3.57
N THR A 255 2.73 -7.78 -3.24
CA THR A 255 2.41 -8.32 -1.90
C THR A 255 3.66 -8.66 -1.09
N THR A 256 4.82 -8.17 -1.52
CA THR A 256 6.12 -8.42 -0.87
C THR A 256 6.48 -7.27 0.07
N THR A 257 7.25 -7.58 1.10
CA THR A 257 7.85 -6.57 2.00
C THR A 257 9.25 -6.12 1.54
N SER A 258 9.88 -6.88 0.63
CA SER A 258 11.19 -6.58 0.07
C SER A 258 11.09 -5.96 -1.32
N TYR A 259 11.88 -4.90 -1.53
CA TYR A 259 11.96 -4.12 -2.76
C TYR A 259 13.41 -3.90 -3.20
N TYR A 260 13.59 -3.57 -4.47
CA TYR A 260 14.83 -3.07 -5.03
C TYR A 260 14.52 -1.87 -5.92
N ASN A 261 15.44 -0.93 -6.04
CA ASN A 261 15.35 0.18 -6.98
C ASN A 261 16.58 0.21 -7.88
N GLN A 262 16.38 0.43 -9.17
CA GLN A 262 17.40 0.33 -10.20
C GLN A 262 17.54 1.64 -10.98
N ALA A 263 18.79 1.98 -11.32
CA ALA A 263 19.12 3.09 -12.21
C ALA A 263 20.19 2.69 -13.21
N GLU A 264 20.20 3.38 -14.36
CA GLU A 264 21.08 3.10 -15.50
C GLU A 264 21.50 4.40 -16.19
N ILE A 265 22.72 4.46 -16.71
CA ILE A 265 23.14 5.49 -17.67
C ILE A 265 22.66 5.07 -19.06
N THR A 266 21.70 5.81 -19.60
CA THR A 266 21.04 5.48 -20.88
C THR A 266 21.68 6.10 -22.12
N ALA A 267 22.60 7.06 -21.95
CA ALA A 267 23.33 7.68 -23.05
C ALA A 267 24.52 8.51 -22.56
N SER A 268 25.53 8.68 -23.42
CA SER A 268 26.64 9.64 -23.33
C SER A 268 27.05 10.09 -24.74
N ASP A 269 27.60 11.29 -24.89
CA ASP A 269 28.18 11.77 -26.17
C ASP A 269 29.52 11.09 -26.48
N ASN A 270 30.24 10.65 -25.45
CA ASN A 270 31.56 10.06 -25.56
C ASN A 270 31.45 8.54 -25.73
N VAL A 271 32.50 7.94 -26.32
CA VAL A 271 32.65 6.48 -26.26
C VAL A 271 33.01 6.10 -24.83
N ASP A 272 32.29 5.11 -24.31
CA ASP A 272 32.54 4.47 -23.05
C ASP A 272 32.99 3.02 -23.32
N PRO A 273 34.26 2.65 -23.05
CA PRO A 273 34.85 1.40 -23.55
C PRO A 273 34.25 0.09 -23.04
N ASP A 274 33.63 0.09 -21.87
CA ASP A 274 33.07 -1.09 -21.18
C ASP A 274 31.57 -1.00 -20.92
N SER A 275 30.91 0.12 -21.23
CA SER A 275 29.45 0.22 -21.25
C SER A 275 28.83 -0.44 -22.49
N GLU A 276 27.85 -1.31 -22.27
CA GLU A 276 26.98 -1.83 -23.33
C GLU A 276 25.50 -1.51 -23.05
N PHE A 277 25.03 -0.32 -23.49
CA PHE A 277 23.62 0.11 -23.39
C PHE A 277 22.52 -0.89 -23.85
N ASN A 278 22.86 -1.99 -24.54
CA ASN A 278 21.91 -2.93 -25.16
C ASN A 278 21.85 -4.33 -24.53
N VAL A 279 22.71 -4.63 -23.56
CA VAL A 279 22.73 -5.90 -22.82
C VAL A 279 22.29 -5.64 -21.37
N SER A 280 21.97 -6.69 -20.63
CA SER A 280 21.03 -6.63 -19.51
C SER A 280 21.78 -6.70 -18.18
N PHE A 281 21.66 -5.68 -17.32
CA PHE A 281 21.75 -5.59 -15.84
C PHE A 281 22.76 -6.45 -15.02
N ASP A 282 23.48 -7.41 -15.61
CA ASP A 282 24.27 -8.44 -14.89
C ASP A 282 25.28 -9.20 -15.80
N THR A 283 25.53 -8.78 -17.05
CA THR A 283 26.46 -9.49 -17.95
C THR A 283 27.82 -8.79 -18.09
N ASP A 284 28.86 -9.37 -17.48
CA ASP A 284 30.28 -9.13 -17.82
C ASP A 284 30.55 -9.67 -19.24
N ASP A 285 30.11 -8.92 -20.25
CA ASP A 285 30.10 -9.34 -21.65
C ASP A 285 31.51 -9.38 -22.28
N LEU A 286 32.53 -8.86 -21.57
CA LEU A 286 33.95 -8.94 -21.94
C LEU A 286 34.74 -9.99 -21.15
N ALA A 287 34.14 -10.60 -20.12
CA ALA A 287 34.77 -11.54 -19.19
C ALA A 287 36.08 -11.00 -18.58
N ASP A 288 36.14 -9.70 -18.32
CA ASP A 288 37.31 -9.03 -17.76
C ASP A 288 37.28 -8.94 -16.23
N GLY A 289 36.16 -9.33 -15.61
CA GLY A 289 35.97 -9.38 -14.17
C GLY A 289 35.46 -8.08 -13.54
N ASN A 290 35.06 -7.09 -14.34
CA ASN A 290 34.35 -5.90 -13.87
C ASN A 290 32.83 -6.07 -14.07
N PRO A 291 32.00 -5.88 -13.03
CA PRO A 291 30.56 -5.71 -13.21
C PRO A 291 30.30 -4.44 -14.02
N ASP A 292 29.40 -4.52 -15.00
CA ASP A 292 28.84 -3.37 -15.74
C ASP A 292 28.52 -2.22 -14.77
N ASP A 293 29.30 -1.14 -14.84
CA ASP A 293 29.36 -0.12 -13.78
C ASP A 293 28.51 1.11 -14.10
N ASP A 294 27.89 1.17 -15.28
CA ASP A 294 27.00 2.25 -15.70
C ASP A 294 25.56 2.09 -15.13
N GLU A 295 25.35 1.02 -14.36
CA GLU A 295 24.11 0.62 -13.73
C GLU A 295 24.27 0.35 -12.25
N SER A 296 23.20 0.62 -11.50
CA SER A 296 23.26 0.45 -10.06
C SER A 296 21.92 0.10 -9.46
N ILE A 297 21.93 -0.94 -8.63
CA ILE A 297 20.77 -1.43 -7.90
C ILE A 297 21.02 -1.20 -6.42
N VAL A 298 20.00 -0.69 -5.73
CA VAL A 298 19.87 -0.81 -4.28
C VAL A 298 18.81 -1.87 -4.02
N ASP A 299 19.22 -2.98 -3.41
CA ASP A 299 18.38 -4.13 -3.09
C ASP A 299 18.07 -4.20 -1.59
N ASN A 300 17.36 -5.25 -1.18
CA ASN A 300 17.05 -5.55 0.22
C ASN A 300 16.42 -4.38 0.98
N ILE A 301 15.61 -3.57 0.30
CA ILE A 301 14.82 -2.53 0.97
C ILE A 301 13.61 -3.23 1.58
N VAL A 302 13.58 -3.36 2.89
CA VAL A 302 12.50 -4.04 3.62
C VAL A 302 11.59 -2.99 4.24
N ILE A 303 10.38 -2.84 3.70
CA ILE A 303 9.42 -1.88 4.24
C ILE A 303 8.73 -2.50 5.46
N ASN A 304 8.68 -1.75 6.56
CA ASN A 304 7.86 -2.04 7.73
C ASN A 304 6.43 -1.49 7.53
N PHE A 305 5.44 -2.37 7.54
CA PHE A 305 4.02 -2.04 7.35
C PHE A 305 3.29 -2.07 8.70
N LEU A 306 3.08 -0.88 9.27
CA LEU A 306 2.41 -0.75 10.57
C LEU A 306 0.98 -1.34 10.56
N PRO A 307 0.56 -2.00 11.65
CA PRO A 307 -0.81 -2.43 11.82
C PRO A 307 -1.76 -1.25 12.08
N VAL A 308 -3.02 -1.42 11.70
CA VAL A 308 -4.10 -0.45 11.82
C VAL A 308 -5.29 -1.10 12.52
N ALA A 309 -5.52 -0.75 13.78
CA ALA A 309 -6.76 -1.06 14.48
C ALA A 309 -7.75 0.10 14.33
N VAL A 310 -9.03 -0.23 14.14
CA VAL A 310 -10.11 0.70 13.87
C VAL A 310 -11.16 0.57 14.97
N ASN A 311 -11.76 1.69 15.37
CA ASN A 311 -12.78 1.64 16.43
C ASN A 311 -14.03 0.87 15.98
N ASP A 312 -14.59 0.13 16.93
CA ASP A 312 -15.74 -0.73 16.71
C ASP A 312 -16.97 -0.20 17.45
N ASN A 313 -18.15 -0.49 16.90
CA ASN A 313 -19.43 -0.19 17.52
C ASN A 313 -20.26 -1.48 17.60
N VAL A 314 -20.78 -1.76 18.79
CA VAL A 314 -21.60 -2.95 19.06
C VAL A 314 -22.82 -2.53 19.87
N ILE A 315 -23.97 -3.10 19.53
CA ILE A 315 -25.20 -3.02 20.32
C ILE A 315 -25.41 -4.41 20.92
N VAL A 316 -25.76 -4.46 22.20
CA VAL A 316 -26.19 -5.68 22.91
C VAL A 316 -27.41 -5.34 23.76
N THR A 317 -28.17 -6.33 24.18
CA THR A 317 -29.25 -6.15 25.15
C THR A 317 -28.75 -6.33 26.57
N GLU A 318 -29.48 -5.78 27.55
CA GLU A 318 -29.23 -6.09 28.95
C GLU A 318 -29.56 -7.56 29.26
N GLY A 319 -29.05 -8.10 30.37
CA GLY A 319 -29.22 -9.53 30.70
C GLY A 319 -28.44 -10.52 29.80
N SER A 320 -28.16 -10.15 28.55
CA SER A 320 -27.51 -10.99 27.55
C SER A 320 -26.14 -11.49 27.99
N SER A 321 -25.78 -12.68 27.51
CA SER A 321 -24.49 -13.30 27.79
C SER A 321 -23.82 -13.81 26.52
N ASN A 322 -22.49 -13.98 26.56
CA ASN A 322 -21.71 -14.50 25.43
C ASN A 322 -21.75 -13.65 24.14
N ASN A 323 -21.91 -12.33 24.26
CA ASN A 323 -21.91 -11.42 23.11
C ASN A 323 -20.57 -11.45 22.37
N GLN A 324 -20.55 -12.02 21.16
CA GLN A 324 -19.33 -12.19 20.37
C GLN A 324 -19.02 -10.94 19.55
N ILE A 325 -17.85 -10.35 19.79
CA ILE A 325 -17.36 -9.14 19.14
C ILE A 325 -16.12 -9.49 18.32
N ASN A 326 -16.31 -9.59 17.00
CA ASN A 326 -15.24 -9.84 16.03
C ASN A 326 -14.58 -8.52 15.61
N VAL A 327 -13.64 -8.02 16.41
CA VAL A 327 -12.92 -6.75 16.16
C VAL A 327 -12.15 -6.74 14.83
N LEU A 328 -11.74 -7.91 14.33
CA LEU A 328 -11.01 -8.03 13.06
C LEU A 328 -11.89 -7.92 11.80
N LEU A 329 -13.21 -8.06 11.94
CA LEU A 329 -14.13 -7.98 10.81
C LEU A 329 -14.54 -6.54 10.56
N ASN A 330 -14.79 -6.20 9.28
CA ASN A 330 -15.35 -4.90 8.95
C ASN A 330 -16.80 -4.78 9.46
N ASN A 331 -16.98 -4.07 10.56
CA ASN A 331 -18.28 -3.76 11.17
C ASN A 331 -18.88 -2.43 10.70
N GLY A 332 -18.41 -1.90 9.56
CA GLY A 332 -18.89 -0.64 8.98
C GLY A 332 -17.98 0.57 9.26
N ASN A 333 -17.00 0.44 10.15
CA ASN A 333 -16.02 1.50 10.44
C ASN A 333 -14.67 1.29 9.74
N GLY A 334 -14.45 0.13 9.13
CA GLY A 334 -13.17 -0.33 8.58
C GLY A 334 -12.83 -1.73 9.11
N ALA A 335 -11.96 -2.46 8.43
CA ALA A 335 -11.39 -3.69 8.99
C ALA A 335 -10.06 -3.36 9.66
N ASP A 336 -9.78 -4.02 10.78
CA ASP A 336 -8.44 -4.07 11.31
C ASP A 336 -7.49 -4.77 10.34
N ASP A 337 -6.27 -4.26 10.26
CA ASP A 337 -5.21 -4.77 9.39
C ASP A 337 -3.94 -4.95 10.21
N PHE A 338 -3.37 -6.15 10.22
CA PHE A 338 -2.06 -6.42 10.81
C PHE A 338 -0.90 -5.87 9.95
N GLY A 339 -1.21 -5.16 8.87
CA GLY A 339 -0.24 -4.74 7.88
C GLY A 339 0.20 -5.92 7.01
N ARG A 340 1.04 -5.63 6.01
CA ARG A 340 1.57 -6.65 5.10
C ARG A 340 2.63 -7.54 5.74
N ASP A 341 3.12 -7.13 6.91
CA ASP A 341 4.00 -7.92 7.75
C ASP A 341 3.26 -9.12 8.35
N GLY A 342 1.93 -9.04 8.41
CA GLY A 342 1.05 -10.09 8.90
C GLY A 342 0.95 -10.11 10.43
N PRO A 343 0.08 -10.96 10.98
CA PRO A 343 -0.18 -10.99 12.42
C PRO A 343 1.02 -11.45 13.24
N SER A 344 1.10 -10.98 14.49
CA SER A 344 2.01 -11.53 15.50
C SER A 344 1.65 -12.99 15.84
N ALA A 345 2.55 -13.65 16.57
CA ALA A 345 2.27 -14.96 17.17
C ALA A 345 1.63 -14.85 18.57
N THR A 346 1.05 -13.70 18.91
CA THR A 346 0.39 -13.45 20.19
C THR A 346 -1.05 -13.04 19.98
N ALA A 347 -1.91 -13.43 20.92
CA ALA A 347 -3.34 -13.12 20.89
C ALA A 347 -3.59 -11.60 21.01
N ILE A 348 -4.77 -11.15 20.55
CA ILE A 348 -5.22 -9.76 20.73
C ILE A 348 -5.22 -9.40 22.22
N VAL A 349 -4.75 -8.20 22.58
CA VAL A 349 -4.63 -7.81 23.99
C VAL A 349 -5.72 -6.82 24.37
N ILE A 350 -6.58 -7.19 25.32
CA ILE A 350 -7.51 -6.25 25.97
C ILE A 350 -6.69 -5.33 26.90
N THR A 351 -6.67 -4.04 26.61
CA THR A 351 -5.81 -3.06 27.30
C THR A 351 -6.53 -2.27 28.38
N THR A 352 -7.81 -1.98 28.21
CA THR A 352 -8.68 -1.47 29.27
C THR A 352 -9.91 -2.37 29.40
N LEU A 353 -10.41 -2.51 30.62
CA LEU A 353 -11.66 -3.24 30.86
C LEU A 353 -12.85 -2.26 30.81
N PRO A 354 -14.05 -2.75 30.44
CA PRO A 354 -15.28 -1.99 30.57
C PRO A 354 -15.59 -1.63 32.02
N SER A 355 -16.42 -0.60 32.22
CA SER A 355 -16.83 -0.15 33.56
C SER A 355 -18.09 -0.82 34.05
N ASN A 356 -18.96 -1.26 33.14
CA ASN A 356 -20.30 -1.76 33.41
C ASN A 356 -20.56 -3.14 32.78
N GLY A 357 -19.49 -3.92 32.61
CA GLY A 357 -19.56 -5.28 32.13
C GLY A 357 -18.25 -6.02 32.35
N SER A 358 -18.13 -7.16 31.69
CA SER A 358 -16.92 -7.97 31.66
C SER A 358 -16.57 -8.35 30.23
N VAL A 359 -15.27 -8.49 29.97
CA VAL A 359 -14.74 -8.96 28.69
C VAL A 359 -13.77 -10.10 28.91
N THR A 360 -13.83 -11.08 28.02
CA THR A 360 -12.82 -12.13 27.89
C THR A 360 -12.43 -12.27 26.44
N LEU A 361 -11.18 -12.67 26.20
CA LEU A 361 -10.74 -13.02 24.85
C LEU A 361 -10.98 -14.51 24.63
N ASN A 362 -11.61 -14.84 23.51
CA ASN A 362 -11.68 -16.20 23.01
C ASN A 362 -10.68 -16.35 21.86
N ASP A 363 -9.71 -17.23 22.05
CA ASP A 363 -8.66 -17.52 21.07
C ASP A 363 -9.03 -18.66 20.13
N ASN A 364 -10.28 -19.15 20.12
CA ASN A 364 -10.73 -20.30 19.33
C ASN A 364 -9.83 -21.57 19.45
N GLY A 365 -9.02 -21.68 20.51
CA GLY A 365 -8.02 -22.73 20.65
C GLY A 365 -6.74 -22.56 19.81
N THR A 366 -6.48 -21.37 19.27
CA THR A 366 -5.32 -20.98 18.45
C THR A 366 -4.41 -19.91 19.12
N PRO A 367 -3.74 -20.20 20.27
CA PRO A 367 -2.98 -19.20 21.05
C PRO A 367 -1.82 -18.45 20.34
N ASN A 368 -1.44 -18.86 19.12
CA ASN A 368 -0.35 -18.23 18.36
C ASN A 368 -0.84 -17.72 16.99
N ASP A 369 -2.15 -17.60 16.79
CA ASP A 369 -2.77 -17.11 15.58
C ASP A 369 -3.93 -16.20 15.97
N PRO A 370 -3.71 -14.87 16.03
CA PRO A 370 -4.76 -13.95 16.46
C PRO A 370 -5.83 -13.72 15.39
N THR A 371 -5.76 -14.35 14.21
CA THR A 371 -6.62 -14.01 13.07
C THR A 371 -8.07 -14.49 13.21
N ASP A 372 -8.35 -15.39 14.15
CA ASP A 372 -9.68 -15.87 14.49
C ASP A 372 -10.08 -15.57 15.94
N ASP A 373 -9.29 -14.73 16.63
CA ASP A 373 -9.62 -14.22 17.96
C ASP A 373 -10.87 -13.34 17.91
N TYR A 374 -11.71 -13.47 18.95
CA TYR A 374 -12.84 -12.55 19.18
C TYR A 374 -13.02 -12.26 20.67
N VAL A 375 -13.63 -11.12 20.96
CA VAL A 375 -13.93 -10.73 22.33
C VAL A 375 -15.33 -11.21 22.69
N VAL A 376 -15.49 -11.74 23.91
CA VAL A 376 -16.79 -12.04 24.49
C VAL A 376 -17.10 -10.98 25.54
N TYR A 377 -18.19 -10.25 25.35
CA TYR A 377 -18.70 -9.25 26.28
C TYR A 377 -19.93 -9.76 27.05
N THR A 378 -20.07 -9.35 28.30
CA THR A 378 -21.26 -9.59 29.11
C THR A 378 -21.51 -8.34 29.95
N PRO A 379 -22.64 -7.62 29.77
CA PRO A 379 -22.99 -6.48 30.60
C PRO A 379 -23.16 -6.91 32.07
N ASN A 380 -23.02 -5.96 32.99
CA ASN A 380 -23.45 -6.20 34.37
C ASN A 380 -24.99 -6.34 34.38
N VAL A 381 -25.50 -7.14 35.32
CA VAL A 381 -26.94 -7.30 35.54
C VAL A 381 -27.60 -5.92 35.71
N SER A 382 -28.71 -5.71 35.00
CA SER A 382 -29.52 -4.46 34.98
C SER A 382 -28.77 -3.20 34.53
N PHE A 383 -27.68 -3.34 33.75
CA PHE A 383 -26.98 -2.19 33.20
C PHE A 383 -27.47 -1.84 31.80
N VAL A 384 -28.07 -0.66 31.68
CA VAL A 384 -28.44 -0.04 30.40
C VAL A 384 -27.59 1.20 30.15
N GLY A 385 -27.17 1.40 28.91
CA GLY A 385 -26.42 2.56 28.45
C GLY A 385 -25.06 2.23 27.85
N ASN A 386 -24.16 3.22 27.80
CA ASN A 386 -22.89 3.07 27.10
C ASN A 386 -21.79 2.44 27.96
N ASP A 387 -21.04 1.52 27.36
CA ASP A 387 -19.78 0.99 27.89
C ASP A 387 -18.69 1.00 26.81
N SER A 388 -17.44 0.73 27.20
CA SER A 388 -16.35 0.64 26.23
C SER A 388 -15.13 -0.06 26.80
N PHE A 389 -14.35 -0.67 25.92
CA PHE A 389 -13.04 -1.21 26.25
C PHE A 389 -12.06 -0.97 25.09
N THR A 390 -10.77 -0.99 25.36
CA THR A 390 -9.74 -0.89 24.32
C THR A 390 -9.02 -2.21 24.14
N TYR A 391 -8.59 -2.47 22.91
CA TYR A 391 -7.80 -3.64 22.54
C TYR A 391 -6.62 -3.23 21.66
N THR A 392 -5.63 -4.10 21.60
CA THR A 392 -4.40 -3.90 20.84
C THR A 392 -4.13 -5.12 19.97
N ILE A 393 -3.88 -4.88 18.68
CA ILE A 393 -3.35 -5.85 17.73
C ILE A 393 -1.84 -5.63 17.56
N GLU A 394 -1.10 -6.70 17.34
CA GLU A 394 0.35 -6.70 17.11
C GLU A 394 0.66 -7.45 15.80
N ASP A 395 1.57 -6.93 15.00
CA ASP A 395 2.05 -7.57 13.77
C ASP A 395 3.25 -8.51 14.00
N SER A 396 3.75 -9.13 12.93
CA SER A 396 4.82 -10.13 13.02
C SER A 396 6.19 -9.57 13.43
N ASN A 397 6.38 -8.24 13.35
CA ASN A 397 7.63 -7.56 13.67
C ASN A 397 7.59 -6.90 15.06
N GLY A 398 6.40 -6.83 15.68
CA GLY A 398 6.15 -6.34 17.03
C GLY A 398 5.59 -4.92 17.07
N ASP A 399 5.19 -4.34 15.93
CA ASP A 399 4.47 -3.08 15.92
C ASP A 399 3.02 -3.29 16.35
N THR A 400 2.45 -2.28 17.03
CA THR A 400 1.15 -2.41 17.69
C THR A 400 0.20 -1.29 17.29
N SER A 401 -1.09 -1.60 17.18
CA SER A 401 -2.17 -0.65 16.95
C SER A 401 -3.28 -0.85 17.97
N THR A 402 -3.88 0.24 18.47
CA THR A 402 -4.90 0.19 19.54
C THR A 402 -6.16 0.91 19.11
N ALA A 403 -7.31 0.27 19.32
CA ALA A 403 -8.63 0.83 19.06
C ALA A 403 -9.57 0.64 20.25
N THR A 404 -10.74 1.28 20.17
CA THR A 404 -11.79 1.23 21.18
C THR A 404 -13.02 0.54 20.60
N VAL A 405 -13.58 -0.41 21.36
CA VAL A 405 -14.94 -0.90 21.13
C VAL A 405 -15.89 -0.07 21.96
N PHE A 406 -16.84 0.59 21.30
CA PHE A 406 -17.95 1.30 21.91
C PHE A 406 -19.17 0.38 21.95
N ILE A 407 -19.73 0.20 23.14
CA ILE A 407 -20.87 -0.68 23.38
C ILE A 407 -22.05 0.18 23.80
N GLU A 408 -23.20 -0.08 23.21
CA GLU A 408 -24.49 0.42 23.66
C GLU A 408 -25.32 -0.77 24.13
N VAL A 409 -25.68 -0.76 25.42
CA VAL A 409 -26.55 -1.75 26.02
C VAL A 409 -27.96 -1.18 26.05
N LEU A 410 -28.90 -1.85 25.39
CA LEU A 410 -30.31 -1.49 25.31
C LEU A 410 -31.13 -2.26 26.37
N VAL A 411 -32.31 -1.73 26.70
CA VAL A 411 -33.33 -2.43 27.49
C VAL A 411 -33.86 -3.61 26.68
N ASP A 412 -34.27 -4.66 27.40
CA ASP A 412 -34.79 -5.96 26.95
C ASP A 412 -35.65 -6.46 28.11
N THR A 413 -36.93 -6.06 28.10
CA THR A 413 -37.84 -6.17 29.26
C THR A 413 -38.23 -7.61 29.53
N ASP A 414 -38.65 -8.36 28.51
CA ASP A 414 -39.05 -9.77 28.58
C ASP A 414 -37.86 -10.77 28.57
N GLY A 415 -36.63 -10.30 28.34
CA GLY A 415 -35.41 -11.10 28.42
C GLY A 415 -35.18 -12.03 27.22
N ASP A 416 -35.85 -11.82 26.10
CA ASP A 416 -35.80 -12.68 24.92
C ASP A 416 -34.52 -12.49 24.05
N ASN A 417 -33.71 -11.47 24.35
CA ASN A 417 -32.52 -10.99 23.62
C ASN A 417 -32.78 -10.15 22.36
N VAL A 418 -33.99 -9.65 22.22
CA VAL A 418 -34.38 -8.55 21.35
C VAL A 418 -34.50 -7.30 22.25
N ALA A 419 -34.17 -6.14 21.71
CA ALA A 419 -34.23 -4.92 22.52
C ALA A 419 -35.60 -4.30 22.30
N ASP A 420 -36.21 -3.68 23.31
CA ASP A 420 -37.54 -3.03 23.20
C ASP A 420 -37.63 -2.05 22.00
N LEU A 421 -36.51 -1.43 21.64
CA LEU A 421 -36.45 -0.54 20.48
C LEU A 421 -36.76 -1.24 19.12
N TYR A 422 -36.58 -2.54 19.06
CA TYR A 422 -36.69 -3.41 17.89
C TYR A 422 -37.68 -4.55 18.07
N ASP A 423 -38.20 -4.73 19.28
CA ASP A 423 -39.30 -5.63 19.56
C ASP A 423 -40.61 -5.12 18.95
N LEU A 424 -41.59 -6.01 18.86
CA LEU A 424 -42.98 -5.71 18.51
C LEU A 424 -43.96 -6.02 19.64
N ASP A 425 -43.48 -6.64 20.72
CA ASP A 425 -44.22 -7.28 21.81
C ASP A 425 -43.27 -7.30 23.03
N ASP A 426 -43.07 -6.13 23.65
CA ASP A 426 -41.97 -5.89 24.62
C ASP A 426 -42.10 -6.68 25.95
N ASP A 427 -43.29 -7.18 26.30
CA ASP A 427 -43.59 -8.07 27.44
C ASP A 427 -43.90 -9.52 27.01
N ASN A 428 -44.05 -9.77 25.70
CA ASN A 428 -44.20 -11.08 25.09
C ASN A 428 -45.45 -11.86 25.54
N ASP A 429 -46.49 -11.12 25.94
CA ASP A 429 -47.82 -11.61 26.26
C ASP A 429 -48.61 -12.01 24.98
N GLY A 430 -48.09 -11.68 23.80
CA GLY A 430 -48.64 -12.03 22.50
C GLY A 430 -49.60 -10.98 21.94
N ILE A 431 -50.00 -9.97 22.70
CA ILE A 431 -50.52 -8.72 22.19
C ILE A 431 -49.30 -7.94 21.62
N LEU A 432 -49.50 -6.96 20.73
CA LEU A 432 -48.34 -6.27 20.11
C LEU A 432 -48.37 -4.84 20.58
N ASP A 433 -47.23 -4.18 20.85
CA ASP A 433 -47.22 -2.78 21.36
C ASP A 433 -48.09 -1.83 20.51
N THR A 434 -48.24 -2.11 19.22
CA THR A 434 -49.12 -1.32 18.34
C THR A 434 -50.60 -1.34 18.71
N VAL A 435 -51.04 -2.38 19.42
CA VAL A 435 -52.36 -2.64 19.99
C VAL A 435 -52.47 -1.96 21.35
N GLU A 436 -51.50 -2.10 22.26
CA GLU A 436 -51.54 -1.41 23.56
C GLU A 436 -51.11 0.06 23.49
N GLY A 437 -50.78 0.57 22.32
CA GLY A 437 -50.57 2.01 22.11
C GLY A 437 -49.12 2.47 22.23
N ASN A 438 -48.16 1.55 22.10
CA ASN A 438 -46.73 1.74 21.89
C ASN A 438 -46.06 2.46 23.08
N GLY A 439 -46.24 1.93 24.29
CA GLY A 439 -45.70 2.48 25.53
C GLY A 439 -46.25 3.85 25.95
N VAL A 440 -47.45 4.22 25.48
CA VAL A 440 -48.12 5.49 25.81
C VAL A 440 -49.38 5.28 26.64
N THR A 441 -50.06 4.16 26.42
CA THR A 441 -51.22 3.76 27.23
C THR A 441 -50.71 3.12 28.52
N ASN A 442 -51.52 3.24 29.56
CA ASN A 442 -51.31 2.80 30.92
C ASN A 442 -52.74 2.86 31.51
N SER A 443 -53.41 1.73 31.48
CA SER A 443 -54.86 1.60 31.61
C SER A 443 -55.29 1.60 33.07
N ASP A 444 -54.51 0.93 33.93
CA ASP A 444 -54.71 0.87 35.38
C ASP A 444 -54.19 2.13 36.14
N GLY A 445 -53.24 2.89 35.56
CA GLY A 445 -52.69 4.10 36.15
C GLY A 445 -51.38 3.93 36.95
N ASP A 446 -50.70 2.79 36.87
CA ASP A 446 -49.52 2.45 37.65
C ASP A 446 -48.19 3.08 37.10
N ALA A 447 -47.06 2.39 37.27
CA ALA A 447 -45.76 2.80 36.74
C ALA A 447 -45.36 2.12 35.43
N ILE A 448 -46.06 1.06 35.00
CA ILE A 448 -45.73 0.18 33.89
C ILE A 448 -46.75 0.43 32.75
N PRO A 449 -46.32 0.89 31.56
CA PRO A 449 -47.24 1.02 30.42
C PRO A 449 -47.79 -0.33 29.97
N ASP A 450 -49.02 -0.37 29.46
CA ASP A 450 -49.71 -1.57 28.92
C ASP A 450 -48.90 -2.42 27.92
N SER A 451 -47.78 -1.94 27.37
CA SER A 451 -46.94 -2.74 26.45
C SER A 451 -45.68 -3.26 27.13
N LEU A 452 -45.66 -3.28 28.46
CA LEU A 452 -44.59 -3.78 29.32
C LEU A 452 -45.20 -4.46 30.55
N ASP A 453 -46.50 -4.73 30.51
CA ASP A 453 -47.36 -5.04 31.65
C ASP A 453 -48.23 -6.23 31.26
N ILE A 454 -48.05 -7.37 31.95
CA ILE A 454 -48.78 -8.59 31.62
C ILE A 454 -50.21 -8.64 32.20
N ASP A 455 -50.64 -7.63 32.96
CA ASP A 455 -51.98 -7.49 33.58
C ASP A 455 -52.40 -6.01 33.51
N ALA A 456 -52.68 -5.51 32.31
CA ALA A 456 -52.71 -4.07 32.01
C ALA A 456 -53.85 -3.28 32.68
N ASP A 457 -54.89 -3.96 33.19
CA ASP A 457 -55.94 -3.36 34.01
C ASP A 457 -55.89 -3.72 35.50
N ASN A 458 -54.90 -4.54 35.88
CA ASN A 458 -54.52 -4.94 37.23
C ASN A 458 -55.71 -5.59 37.97
N ASP A 459 -56.39 -6.49 37.29
CA ASP A 459 -57.48 -7.27 37.83
C ASP A 459 -57.03 -8.65 38.36
N GLY A 460 -55.82 -9.07 37.96
CA GLY A 460 -55.16 -10.30 38.36
C GLY A 460 -55.28 -11.46 37.38
N ILE A 461 -55.75 -11.23 36.16
CA ILE A 461 -55.77 -12.21 35.08
C ILE A 461 -54.77 -11.74 34.01
N PRO A 462 -53.78 -12.56 33.60
CA PRO A 462 -52.82 -12.12 32.61
C PRO A 462 -53.44 -11.79 31.23
N ASP A 463 -53.01 -10.71 30.61
CA ASP A 463 -53.46 -10.21 29.30
C ASP A 463 -53.42 -11.30 28.21
N ASN A 464 -52.39 -12.14 28.24
CA ASN A 464 -52.25 -13.30 27.36
C ASN A 464 -53.45 -14.26 27.42
N VAL A 465 -53.98 -14.48 28.63
CA VAL A 465 -55.14 -15.32 28.93
C VAL A 465 -56.41 -14.64 28.45
N GLU A 466 -56.55 -13.36 28.77
CA GLU A 466 -57.73 -12.55 28.47
C GLU A 466 -57.93 -12.31 26.97
N ALA A 467 -56.85 -12.03 26.26
CA ALA A 467 -56.85 -11.78 24.83
C ALA A 467 -57.29 -12.97 23.97
N GLN A 468 -57.47 -14.16 24.55
CA GLN A 468 -57.79 -15.39 23.83
C GLN A 468 -59.12 -16.02 24.28
N PRO A 469 -59.84 -16.75 23.40
CA PRO A 469 -61.03 -17.50 23.82
C PRO A 469 -60.66 -18.74 24.65
N THR A 470 -61.35 -18.97 25.77
CA THR A 470 -61.16 -20.08 26.73
C THR A 470 -60.96 -21.44 26.06
N ASP A 471 -61.87 -21.82 25.15
CA ASP A 471 -61.93 -23.15 24.54
C ASP A 471 -60.82 -23.39 23.49
N THR A 472 -60.17 -22.32 23.02
CA THR A 472 -59.11 -22.38 22.00
C THR A 472 -57.81 -21.74 22.44
N TYR A 473 -57.67 -21.45 23.74
CA TYR A 473 -56.48 -20.90 24.34
C TYR A 473 -55.22 -21.67 23.89
N ILE A 474 -54.20 -20.91 23.53
CA ILE A 474 -52.88 -21.42 23.19
C ILE A 474 -51.96 -20.83 24.24
N ALA A 475 -51.31 -21.67 25.04
CA ALA A 475 -50.28 -21.23 25.98
C ALA A 475 -48.99 -20.82 25.22
N PRO A 476 -48.20 -19.89 25.78
CA PRO A 476 -46.91 -19.51 25.21
C PRO A 476 -45.97 -20.73 25.11
N ASN A 477 -45.09 -20.73 24.11
CA ASN A 477 -44.09 -21.79 23.97
C ASN A 477 -42.66 -21.28 24.15
N ASN A 478 -41.76 -22.11 24.67
CA ASN A 478 -40.35 -21.71 24.81
C ASN A 478 -39.67 -21.59 23.45
N ASP A 479 -39.25 -20.38 23.12
CA ASP A 479 -38.41 -20.08 21.97
C ASP A 479 -36.94 -19.91 22.36
N ASP A 480 -36.05 -20.02 21.38
CA ASP A 480 -34.66 -19.61 21.56
C ASP A 480 -34.47 -18.19 21.03
N ALA A 481 -33.43 -17.50 21.51
CA ALA A 481 -33.11 -16.13 21.10
C ALA A 481 -33.01 -15.93 19.57
N ALA A 482 -32.72 -17.01 18.79
CA ALA A 482 -32.67 -16.91 17.34
C ALA A 482 -34.07 -16.94 16.70
N THR A 483 -35.03 -17.63 17.31
CA THR A 483 -36.44 -17.60 16.91
C THR A 483 -37.06 -16.24 17.22
N TYR A 484 -36.88 -15.73 18.44
CA TYR A 484 -37.31 -14.39 18.85
C TYR A 484 -36.79 -13.30 17.91
N LEU A 485 -35.47 -13.26 17.68
CA LEU A 485 -34.86 -12.33 16.72
C LEU A 485 -35.40 -12.48 15.28
N ALA A 486 -35.82 -13.68 14.87
CA ALA A 486 -36.39 -13.91 13.54
C ALA A 486 -37.85 -13.44 13.42
N ASN A 487 -38.55 -13.36 14.55
CA ASN A 487 -39.93 -12.92 14.66
C ASN A 487 -40.06 -11.45 15.12
N ASN A 488 -38.94 -10.79 15.42
CA ASN A 488 -38.88 -9.47 16.05
C ASN A 488 -39.59 -9.49 17.42
N GLY A 489 -39.14 -10.41 18.27
CA GLY A 489 -39.53 -10.58 19.68
C GLY A 489 -40.90 -11.21 19.96
N VAL A 490 -41.77 -11.27 18.97
CA VAL A 490 -43.04 -12.02 19.12
C VAL A 490 -42.83 -13.54 19.29
N ASN A 491 -43.44 -14.12 20.33
CA ASN A 491 -43.49 -15.57 20.54
C ASN A 491 -44.01 -16.32 19.30
N SER A 492 -43.39 -17.46 18.95
CA SER A 492 -43.83 -18.23 17.78
C SER A 492 -45.19 -18.91 17.93
N ALA A 493 -45.77 -18.95 19.14
CA ALA A 493 -47.16 -19.36 19.39
C ALA A 493 -48.15 -18.41 18.69
N TYR A 494 -47.84 -17.11 18.63
CA TYR A 494 -48.76 -16.05 18.23
C TYR A 494 -48.21 -15.21 17.06
N LEU A 495 -47.57 -15.85 16.07
CA LEU A 495 -46.94 -15.14 14.95
C LEU A 495 -47.84 -14.05 14.33
N GLY A 496 -47.46 -12.78 14.55
CA GLY A 496 -48.18 -11.60 14.07
C GLY A 496 -49.16 -10.98 15.06
N GLY A 497 -49.09 -11.39 16.33
CA GLY A 497 -49.94 -10.92 17.42
C GLY A 497 -51.24 -11.70 17.56
N LEU A 498 -51.74 -11.73 18.78
CA LEU A 498 -53.11 -12.07 19.13
C LEU A 498 -54.07 -11.01 18.58
N ASN A 499 -55.32 -11.40 18.43
CA ASN A 499 -56.41 -10.45 18.23
C ASN A 499 -57.25 -10.51 19.50
N PRO A 500 -57.09 -9.55 20.42
CA PRO A 500 -57.75 -9.58 21.71
C PRO A 500 -59.25 -9.85 21.59
N GLU A 501 -59.73 -10.75 22.42
CA GLU A 501 -61.16 -11.05 22.55
C GLU A 501 -61.88 -9.87 23.20
N ASN A 502 -63.18 -9.78 22.95
CA ASN A 502 -64.07 -8.79 23.55
C ASN A 502 -65.42 -9.52 23.69
N THR A 503 -65.61 -10.13 24.86
CA THR A 503 -66.63 -11.13 25.14
C THR A 503 -68.04 -10.57 24.94
N ASP A 504 -68.29 -9.37 25.44
CA ASP A 504 -69.59 -8.73 25.38
C ASP A 504 -69.91 -8.00 24.04
N GLY A 505 -68.87 -7.61 23.29
CA GLY A 505 -68.99 -6.84 22.06
C GLY A 505 -69.13 -5.31 22.22
N THR A 506 -69.06 -4.71 23.41
CA THR A 506 -69.55 -3.34 23.66
C THR A 506 -68.54 -2.29 24.12
N ASP A 507 -67.55 -2.67 24.94
CA ASP A 507 -66.53 -1.79 25.53
C ASP A 507 -65.11 -2.19 25.13
N THR A 508 -64.21 -2.33 26.10
CA THR A 508 -62.78 -2.55 25.90
C THR A 508 -62.54 -4.03 25.66
N PRO A 509 -61.52 -4.44 24.91
CA PRO A 509 -61.18 -5.87 24.83
C PRO A 509 -60.93 -6.43 26.24
N ASP A 510 -61.14 -7.73 26.42
CA ASP A 510 -61.19 -8.40 27.73
C ASP A 510 -59.98 -8.02 28.61
N TYR A 511 -58.75 -8.06 28.07
CA TYR A 511 -57.51 -7.67 28.77
C TYR A 511 -57.42 -6.22 29.31
N LEU A 512 -58.46 -5.40 29.10
CA LEU A 512 -58.56 -4.03 29.59
C LEU A 512 -59.91 -3.75 30.25
N ASP A 513 -60.75 -4.77 30.39
CA ASP A 513 -62.12 -4.65 30.87
C ASP A 513 -62.32 -5.37 32.20
N LEU A 514 -62.58 -4.61 33.26
CA LEU A 514 -62.73 -5.12 34.63
C LEU A 514 -64.01 -5.95 34.89
N ASP A 515 -64.83 -6.16 33.85
CA ASP A 515 -66.16 -6.82 33.81
C ASP A 515 -66.42 -7.30 32.35
N SER A 516 -65.66 -8.30 31.89
CA SER A 516 -65.55 -8.73 30.48
C SER A 516 -66.88 -9.14 29.83
N ASP A 517 -67.83 -9.64 30.60
CA ASP A 517 -69.14 -10.08 30.10
C ASP A 517 -70.29 -9.10 30.43
N ASN A 518 -69.97 -8.04 31.18
CA ASN A 518 -70.84 -6.92 31.55
C ASN A 518 -72.04 -7.34 32.42
N ASP A 519 -71.82 -8.28 33.34
CA ASP A 519 -72.84 -8.82 34.22
C ASP A 519 -72.94 -8.10 35.60
N ASN A 520 -72.06 -7.12 35.85
CA ASN A 520 -71.86 -6.35 37.09
C ASN A 520 -71.18 -7.10 38.26
N VAL A 521 -70.64 -8.30 38.04
CA VAL A 521 -69.55 -8.82 38.86
C VAL A 521 -68.23 -8.30 38.25
N SER A 522 -67.08 -8.72 38.72
CA SER A 522 -65.81 -8.15 38.26
C SER A 522 -64.87 -9.31 38.08
N ASP A 523 -64.11 -9.26 37.01
CA ASP A 523 -63.26 -10.35 36.55
C ASP A 523 -62.29 -10.81 37.65
N SER A 524 -61.65 -9.86 38.34
CA SER A 524 -60.86 -10.09 39.56
C SER A 524 -61.52 -10.95 40.65
N ILE A 525 -62.85 -10.91 40.79
CA ILE A 525 -63.62 -11.71 41.76
C ILE A 525 -63.91 -13.09 41.17
N GLU A 526 -64.43 -13.13 39.95
CA GLU A 526 -64.89 -14.35 39.29
C GLU A 526 -63.73 -15.30 38.96
N ALA A 527 -62.61 -14.77 38.46
CA ALA A 527 -61.44 -15.56 38.15
C ALA A 527 -60.71 -16.12 39.38
N HIS A 528 -61.01 -15.59 40.58
CA HIS A 528 -60.22 -15.89 41.78
C HIS A 528 -61.06 -16.31 42.99
N ASP A 529 -62.37 -16.56 42.88
CA ASP A 529 -63.21 -17.14 43.96
C ASP A 529 -63.43 -18.64 43.77
N THR A 530 -62.35 -19.43 43.81
CA THR A 530 -62.44 -20.89 43.70
C THR A 530 -63.32 -21.56 44.77
N ASN A 531 -63.58 -20.87 45.88
CA ASN A 531 -64.37 -21.40 46.99
C ASN A 531 -65.86 -20.95 46.94
N HIS A 532 -66.23 -20.11 45.98
CA HIS A 532 -67.58 -19.63 45.67
C HIS A 532 -68.28 -18.99 46.88
N ASN A 533 -67.59 -18.09 47.59
CA ASN A 533 -68.15 -17.38 48.75
C ASN A 533 -68.43 -15.89 48.49
N GLY A 534 -68.30 -15.44 47.24
CA GLY A 534 -68.33 -14.04 46.84
C GLY A 534 -67.14 -13.26 47.40
N MET A 535 -65.95 -13.87 47.50
CA MET A 535 -64.73 -13.15 47.84
C MET A 535 -63.54 -13.83 47.18
N ILE A 536 -62.68 -12.98 46.61
CA ILE A 536 -61.40 -13.37 46.05
C ILE A 536 -60.56 -14.23 47.02
N ASP A 537 -59.96 -15.31 46.53
CA ASP A 537 -59.11 -16.25 47.28
C ASP A 537 -57.65 -15.78 47.44
N VAL A 538 -57.33 -14.54 47.04
CA VAL A 538 -56.02 -13.93 47.29
C VAL A 538 -55.93 -13.40 48.74
N THR A 539 -54.72 -13.39 49.30
CA THR A 539 -54.55 -12.94 50.70
C THR A 539 -54.44 -11.42 50.80
N GLU A 540 -55.12 -10.79 51.77
CA GLU A 540 -54.93 -9.35 52.11
C GLU A 540 -53.47 -8.94 52.45
N ALA A 541 -52.56 -9.91 52.61
CA ALA A 541 -51.14 -9.66 52.83
C ALA A 541 -50.34 -9.57 51.51
N SER A 542 -50.92 -10.01 50.40
CA SER A 542 -50.29 -10.06 49.09
C SER A 542 -50.77 -8.94 48.16
N PHE A 543 -52.02 -8.46 48.30
CA PHE A 543 -52.61 -7.27 47.64
C PHE A 543 -51.98 -5.90 48.06
N LEU A 544 -50.66 -5.81 48.10
CA LEU A 544 -49.92 -4.65 48.59
C LEU A 544 -49.34 -3.77 47.48
N GLY A 545 -49.59 -4.10 46.21
CA GLY A 545 -48.91 -3.50 45.06
C GLY A 545 -47.45 -3.88 45.08
N THR A 546 -47.16 -5.16 45.37
CA THR A 546 -45.80 -5.70 45.34
C THR A 546 -45.70 -6.58 44.12
N ASP A 547 -44.65 -6.35 43.36
CA ASP A 547 -44.35 -7.01 42.10
C ASP A 547 -42.82 -7.16 42.13
N ALA A 548 -42.36 -8.41 42.22
CA ALA A 548 -41.01 -8.74 42.62
C ALA A 548 -40.05 -8.91 41.44
N ASP A 549 -40.53 -9.33 40.27
CA ASP A 549 -39.82 -9.43 38.99
C ASP A 549 -40.12 -8.32 37.99
N LEU A 550 -41.12 -7.47 38.26
CA LEU A 550 -41.44 -6.26 37.51
C LEU A 550 -42.10 -6.50 36.15
N ASP A 551 -42.98 -7.49 36.08
CA ASP A 551 -43.73 -7.84 34.86
C ASP A 551 -45.14 -7.23 34.80
N GLY A 552 -45.62 -6.63 35.90
CA GLY A 552 -46.93 -5.99 35.96
C GLY A 552 -47.95 -6.72 36.83
N LEU A 553 -47.77 -8.02 37.08
CA LEU A 553 -48.67 -8.81 37.90
C LEU A 553 -48.33 -8.66 39.40
N ASP A 554 -49.34 -8.46 40.25
CA ASP A 554 -49.10 -8.36 41.70
C ASP A 554 -48.77 -9.76 42.29
N ASP A 555 -47.75 -9.81 43.17
CA ASP A 555 -47.29 -10.98 43.96
C ASP A 555 -48.43 -11.77 44.64
N GLY A 556 -49.63 -11.18 44.76
CA GLY A 556 -50.82 -11.81 45.31
C GLY A 556 -51.67 -12.62 44.37
N TYR A 557 -51.52 -12.43 43.06
CA TYR A 557 -52.14 -13.24 42.01
C TYR A 557 -51.22 -14.35 41.55
N GLU A 558 -49.92 -14.04 41.51
CA GLU A 558 -48.81 -14.96 41.28
C GLU A 558 -48.93 -16.31 42.00
N GLY A 559 -48.51 -17.35 41.29
CA GLY A 559 -48.45 -18.72 41.75
C GLY A 559 -47.46 -18.99 42.91
N ALA A 560 -46.71 -20.08 42.81
CA ALA A 560 -45.82 -20.50 43.90
C ALA A 560 -44.48 -19.76 43.92
N ASP A 561 -44.10 -19.14 42.80
CA ASP A 561 -42.81 -18.52 42.55
C ASP A 561 -42.99 -17.09 42.00
N VAL A 562 -43.21 -16.13 42.90
CA VAL A 562 -43.40 -14.68 42.62
C VAL A 562 -42.22 -13.97 41.92
N ASN A 563 -41.31 -14.68 41.28
CA ASN A 563 -40.15 -14.14 40.56
C ASN A 563 -39.71 -15.23 39.58
N ASP A 564 -40.56 -15.59 38.62
CA ASP A 564 -40.39 -16.78 37.79
C ASP A 564 -39.72 -16.53 36.43
N ASP A 565 -39.18 -15.32 36.23
CA ASP A 565 -38.50 -14.87 35.02
C ASP A 565 -39.49 -14.54 33.87
N PHE A 566 -40.59 -13.82 34.15
CA PHE A 566 -41.62 -13.34 33.19
C PHE A 566 -42.46 -14.47 32.57
N ASP A 567 -43.20 -15.25 33.38
CA ASP A 567 -44.22 -16.18 32.86
C ASP A 567 -45.50 -15.43 32.47
N VAL A 568 -45.59 -15.02 31.20
CA VAL A 568 -46.67 -14.16 30.66
C VAL A 568 -48.10 -14.69 30.79
N ASN A 569 -48.30 -15.91 31.30
CA ASN A 569 -49.61 -16.47 31.60
C ASN A 569 -49.75 -16.99 33.05
N ASP A 570 -48.84 -16.64 33.96
CA ASP A 570 -48.83 -17.03 35.40
C ASP A 570 -49.31 -18.47 35.62
N GLU A 571 -48.74 -19.40 34.86
CA GLU A 571 -48.99 -20.83 34.99
C GLU A 571 -50.44 -21.28 34.64
N ILE A 572 -51.26 -20.37 34.12
CA ILE A 572 -52.59 -20.60 33.53
C ILE A 572 -52.41 -21.19 32.12
N ASP A 573 -51.95 -22.45 32.07
CA ASP A 573 -51.73 -23.20 30.83
C ASP A 573 -53.05 -23.64 30.15
N SER A 574 -54.15 -23.65 30.90
CA SER A 574 -55.48 -24.03 30.43
C SER A 574 -56.58 -23.31 31.23
N PRO A 575 -57.01 -22.10 30.82
CA PRO A 575 -58.00 -21.30 31.53
C PRO A 575 -59.25 -22.10 31.95
N LYS A 576 -59.75 -22.96 31.06
CA LYS A 576 -60.89 -23.87 31.34
C LYS A 576 -60.72 -24.79 32.56
N ASP A 577 -59.49 -25.22 32.83
CA ASP A 577 -59.15 -26.18 33.88
C ASP A 577 -58.54 -25.47 35.12
N ASP A 578 -57.96 -24.28 34.94
CA ASP A 578 -57.16 -23.57 35.94
C ASP A 578 -57.93 -22.41 36.59
N LEU A 579 -58.89 -21.78 35.89
CA LEU A 579 -59.77 -20.73 36.41
C LEU A 579 -61.16 -21.26 36.80
N PRO A 580 -61.91 -20.56 37.67
CA PRO A 580 -63.29 -20.87 38.01
C PRO A 580 -64.22 -20.98 36.78
N ASN A 581 -65.09 -21.98 36.87
CA ASN A 581 -66.14 -22.29 35.90
C ASN A 581 -67.21 -23.09 36.69
N THR A 582 -68.19 -22.36 37.21
CA THR A 582 -69.13 -22.80 38.23
C THR A 582 -70.10 -23.87 37.69
N ASP A 583 -70.66 -23.66 36.50
CA ASP A 583 -71.60 -24.59 35.88
C ASP A 583 -70.94 -25.71 35.05
N GLY A 584 -69.64 -25.56 34.76
CA GLY A 584 -68.82 -26.48 33.99
C GLY A 584 -69.15 -26.55 32.50
N ILE A 585 -69.89 -25.58 31.95
CA ILE A 585 -70.17 -25.46 30.52
C ILE A 585 -69.44 -24.26 29.92
N ASP A 586 -69.44 -24.23 28.58
CA ASP A 586 -69.02 -23.11 27.74
C ASP A 586 -67.75 -22.33 28.19
N GLU A 587 -67.88 -21.22 28.93
CA GLU A 587 -66.83 -20.24 29.28
C GLU A 587 -66.41 -20.30 30.77
N VAL A 588 -65.35 -19.58 31.14
CA VAL A 588 -64.97 -19.34 32.56
C VAL A 588 -65.86 -18.25 33.15
N ASP A 589 -66.00 -18.23 34.49
CA ASP A 589 -67.00 -17.39 35.18
C ASP A 589 -66.92 -15.92 34.75
N TYR A 590 -65.72 -15.30 34.73
CA TYR A 590 -65.54 -13.90 34.31
C TYR A 590 -65.94 -13.57 32.85
N ARG A 591 -66.31 -14.58 32.06
CA ARG A 591 -66.82 -14.42 30.68
C ARG A 591 -68.22 -15.00 30.50
N ASP A 592 -68.86 -15.49 31.55
CA ASP A 592 -70.15 -16.19 31.49
C ASP A 592 -71.29 -15.44 32.20
N THR A 593 -72.16 -14.83 31.39
CA THR A 593 -73.30 -14.05 31.89
C THR A 593 -74.34 -14.83 32.72
N ASP A 594 -74.18 -16.14 32.89
CA ASP A 594 -75.04 -17.09 33.62
C ASP A 594 -74.17 -18.14 34.35
N ASP A 595 -73.23 -17.68 35.20
CA ASP A 595 -72.22 -18.44 35.96
C ASP A 595 -72.66 -19.81 36.52
N ASP A 596 -73.83 -19.89 37.16
CA ASP A 596 -74.34 -21.13 37.77
C ASP A 596 -75.14 -22.03 36.79
N GLY A 597 -75.39 -21.52 35.58
CA GLY A 597 -76.11 -22.17 34.51
C GLY A 597 -77.59 -22.47 34.82
N ASP A 598 -78.22 -21.72 35.74
CA ASP A 598 -79.61 -21.91 36.12
C ASP A 598 -80.61 -21.32 35.09
N GLY A 599 -80.12 -20.42 34.23
CA GLY A 599 -80.86 -19.75 33.17
C GLY A 599 -81.38 -18.35 33.55
N ILE A 600 -80.95 -17.80 34.67
CA ILE A 600 -81.11 -16.41 35.10
C ILE A 600 -79.74 -15.76 35.02
N LEU A 601 -79.58 -14.79 34.13
CA LEU A 601 -78.32 -14.06 33.98
C LEU A 601 -77.87 -13.48 35.33
N THR A 602 -76.58 -13.54 35.63
CA THR A 602 -75.95 -12.99 36.84
C THR A 602 -76.41 -11.56 37.12
N PHE A 603 -76.43 -10.69 36.09
CA PHE A 603 -76.94 -9.32 36.19
C PHE A 603 -78.40 -9.22 36.70
N ASP A 604 -79.25 -10.19 36.35
CA ASP A 604 -80.66 -10.25 36.76
C ASP A 604 -80.85 -10.84 38.18
N GLU A 605 -79.78 -11.29 38.83
CA GLU A 605 -79.75 -11.90 40.17
C GLU A 605 -79.61 -10.90 41.33
N ASP A 606 -79.72 -9.61 41.02
CA ASP A 606 -79.88 -8.48 41.96
C ASP A 606 -81.30 -8.43 42.59
N LEU A 607 -81.48 -9.21 43.66
CA LEU A 607 -82.72 -9.34 44.41
C LEU A 607 -83.15 -8.05 45.11
N ASP A 608 -82.20 -7.21 45.53
CA ASP A 608 -82.48 -5.99 46.28
C ASP A 608 -82.64 -4.72 45.40
N GLY A 609 -82.21 -4.81 44.14
CA GLY A 609 -82.32 -3.80 43.10
C GLY A 609 -81.26 -2.69 43.19
N ASN A 610 -80.11 -2.98 43.78
CA ASN A 610 -79.01 -2.02 43.98
C ASN A 610 -78.01 -2.00 42.80
N GLY A 611 -78.10 -2.95 41.87
CA GLY A 611 -77.22 -3.16 40.72
C GLY A 611 -75.92 -3.90 41.04
N ASP A 612 -75.87 -4.66 42.14
CA ASP A 612 -74.70 -5.39 42.65
C ASP A 612 -75.17 -6.82 43.01
N PRO A 613 -75.13 -7.77 42.05
CA PRO A 613 -75.54 -9.16 42.26
C PRO A 613 -74.57 -9.91 43.20
N PHE A 614 -73.32 -9.43 43.28
CA PHE A 614 -72.23 -10.02 44.04
C PHE A 614 -72.54 -10.25 45.53
N ASN A 615 -73.36 -9.41 46.17
CA ASN A 615 -73.64 -9.53 47.61
C ASN A 615 -75.01 -10.16 47.97
N ASP A 616 -75.77 -10.58 46.97
CA ASP A 616 -77.13 -11.09 47.18
C ASP A 616 -77.12 -12.61 47.45
N ASP A 617 -77.43 -12.98 48.69
CA ASP A 617 -77.55 -14.36 49.17
C ASP A 617 -78.97 -14.61 49.71
N PHE A 618 -79.84 -15.17 48.87
CA PHE A 618 -81.25 -15.39 49.19
C PHE A 618 -81.46 -16.38 50.35
N ASP A 619 -80.60 -17.39 50.40
CA ASP A 619 -80.79 -18.62 51.15
C ASP A 619 -80.01 -18.61 52.50
N ASN A 620 -79.06 -17.66 52.62
CA ASN A 620 -78.16 -17.35 53.73
C ASN A 620 -77.13 -18.45 54.02
N ASP A 621 -76.58 -19.10 52.99
CA ASP A 621 -75.53 -20.10 53.11
C ASP A 621 -74.10 -19.56 52.86
N SER A 622 -73.97 -18.26 52.58
CA SER A 622 -72.72 -17.55 52.27
C SER A 622 -72.15 -17.81 50.87
N GLN A 623 -72.94 -18.38 49.98
CA GLN A 623 -72.72 -18.36 48.53
C GLN A 623 -73.64 -17.28 47.92
N PRO A 624 -73.14 -16.38 47.08
CA PRO A 624 -73.97 -15.47 46.30
C PRO A 624 -74.89 -16.25 45.34
N ASN A 625 -76.04 -15.68 44.98
CA ASN A 625 -76.99 -16.38 44.11
C ASN A 625 -76.38 -16.73 42.75
N TYR A 626 -75.52 -15.84 42.20
CA TYR A 626 -74.92 -16.04 40.87
C TYR A 626 -73.99 -17.25 40.80
N LEU A 627 -73.72 -17.91 41.94
CA LEU A 627 -72.91 -19.12 42.05
C LEU A 627 -73.69 -20.34 42.63
N ASP A 628 -75.01 -20.30 42.90
CA ASP A 628 -75.79 -21.30 43.71
C ASP A 628 -76.59 -22.38 42.93
#